data_AF-A0A7X5HV66-F1
#
_entry.id   AF-A0A7X5HV66-F1
#
_cell.length_a   1.000
_cell.length_b   1.000
_cell.length_c   1.000
_cell.angle_alpha   90.00
_cell.angle_beta   90.00
_cell.angle_gamma   90.00
#
_symmetry.space_group_name_H-M   'P 1'
#
loop_
_entity.id
_entity.type
_entity.pdbx_description
1 polymer ?
#
loop_
_entity_poly.entity_id
_entity_poly.type
_entity_poly.pdbx_seq_one_letter_code
_entity_poly.pdbx_strand_id
1 'polypeptide(L)'
;MIFASTTVFASTDDYGAGGAEADTDLTLKEMLDYAIQDEYLARAEYEAIMEEFDVTRPFSNIMEAEEQHISALLPLFEKYGIPVPEDTAAEHVVIPETLKETFEIGVQAEIDNIAMYEKFLTQPDLPEDMGIVFTALRDASVHHLAAFERGLERIDSRPARGGARAVGNGPASGNGPAVGNGPASVDGPAGPGKAVGRPTEAAGNRNNLGGGGDRVRLQDGNCLD
;
A
#
# COMPACT_ATOMS: atom_id res chain seq x y z
N MET A 1 39.70 8.64 29.86
CA MET A 1 39.28 7.80 28.73
C MET A 1 38.46 8.68 27.80
N ILE A 2 38.71 8.63 26.50
CA ILE A 2 37.82 9.23 25.49
C ILE A 2 37.02 8.06 24.93
N PHE A 3 35.69 8.13 25.04
CA PHE A 3 34.83 7.21 24.32
C PHE A 3 34.71 7.72 22.89
N ALA A 4 35.28 6.99 21.94
CA ALA A 4 34.94 7.19 20.54
C ALA A 4 33.58 6.55 20.31
N SER A 5 32.54 7.35 20.08
CA SER A 5 31.29 6.84 19.52
C SER A 5 31.55 6.49 18.06
N THR A 6 31.90 5.23 17.81
CA THR A 6 31.86 4.68 16.46
C THR A 6 30.40 4.57 16.07
N THR A 7 29.88 5.54 15.31
CA THR A 7 28.63 5.35 14.57
C THR A 7 28.90 4.28 13.53
N VAL A 8 28.54 3.04 13.86
CA VAL A 8 28.43 1.96 12.89
C VAL A 8 27.16 2.26 12.11
N PHE A 9 27.31 2.77 10.89
CA PHE A 9 26.27 2.61 9.89
C PHE A 9 26.21 1.11 9.58
N ALA A 10 25.05 0.49 9.79
CA ALA A 10 24.81 -0.84 9.24
C ALA A 10 24.81 -0.71 7.72
N SER A 11 25.57 -1.55 7.02
CA SER A 11 25.49 -1.65 5.57
C SER A 11 24.16 -2.30 5.20
N THR A 12 23.30 -1.53 4.53
CA THR A 12 22.09 -2.04 3.85
C THR A 12 22.44 -2.99 2.71
N ASP A 13 23.70 -2.98 2.27
CA ASP A 13 24.35 -3.78 1.23
C ASP A 13 24.18 -5.32 1.39
N ASP A 14 23.72 -5.81 2.54
CA ASP A 14 23.49 -7.24 2.86
C ASP A 14 22.00 -7.59 3.10
N TYR A 15 21.06 -6.65 2.92
CA TYR A 15 19.63 -6.80 3.25
C TYR A 15 18.72 -6.50 2.04
N GLY A 16 17.61 -7.23 1.89
CA GLY A 16 16.61 -6.97 0.86
C GLY A 16 17.16 -6.95 -0.57
N ALA A 17 16.67 -6.03 -1.40
CA ALA A 17 17.14 -5.81 -2.76
C ALA A 17 18.62 -5.39 -2.83
N GLY A 18 19.14 -4.71 -1.80
CA GLY A 18 20.56 -4.33 -1.71
C GLY A 18 21.48 -5.55 -1.58
N GLY A 19 21.15 -6.45 -0.65
CA GLY A 19 21.81 -7.75 -0.53
C GLY A 19 21.67 -8.59 -1.80
N ALA A 20 20.48 -8.58 -2.40
CA ALA A 20 20.23 -9.26 -3.66
C ALA A 20 21.01 -8.66 -4.85
N GLU A 21 21.36 -7.38 -4.88
CA GLU A 21 22.22 -6.80 -5.94
C GLU A 21 23.66 -7.33 -5.83
N ALA A 22 24.21 -7.33 -4.61
CA ALA A 22 25.61 -7.68 -4.35
C ALA A 22 25.93 -9.17 -4.58
N ASP A 23 24.99 -10.08 -4.30
CA ASP A 23 25.22 -11.54 -4.41
C ASP A 23 25.38 -12.01 -5.88
N THR A 24 26.38 -12.83 -6.16
CA THR A 24 26.65 -13.39 -7.50
C THR A 24 26.38 -14.89 -7.64
N ASP A 25 26.02 -15.59 -6.56
CA ASP A 25 25.85 -17.07 -6.51
C ASP A 25 24.58 -17.47 -5.72
N LEU A 26 23.50 -16.69 -5.90
CA LEU A 26 22.19 -16.78 -5.24
C LEU A 26 21.65 -18.21 -5.10
N THR A 27 21.54 -18.71 -3.87
CA THR A 27 20.78 -19.95 -3.62
C THR A 27 19.28 -19.67 -3.45
N LEU A 28 18.47 -20.73 -3.43
CA LEU A 28 17.03 -20.63 -3.12
C LEU A 28 16.76 -20.04 -1.73
N LYS A 29 17.73 -20.11 -0.81
CA LYS A 29 17.61 -19.48 0.51
C LYS A 29 17.85 -17.98 0.44
N GLU A 30 18.97 -17.53 -0.15
CA GLU A 30 19.22 -16.09 -0.31
C GLU A 30 18.07 -15.41 -1.07
N MET A 31 17.56 -16.00 -2.16
CA MET A 31 16.42 -15.41 -2.90
C MET A 31 15.13 -15.31 -2.08
N LEU A 32 14.88 -16.20 -1.12
CA LEU A 32 13.69 -16.10 -0.25
C LEU A 32 13.91 -15.15 0.92
N ASP A 33 15.09 -15.17 1.53
CA ASP A 33 15.47 -14.26 2.61
C ASP A 33 15.47 -12.81 2.12
N TYR A 34 16.15 -12.51 1.02
CA TYR A 34 16.17 -11.16 0.44
C TYR A 34 14.77 -10.69 0.02
N ALA A 35 13.98 -11.56 -0.62
CA ALA A 35 12.59 -11.22 -0.97
C ALA A 35 11.79 -10.78 0.26
N ILE A 36 11.71 -11.60 1.31
CA ILE A 36 10.86 -11.27 2.46
C ILE A 36 11.43 -10.12 3.32
N GLN A 37 12.75 -9.94 3.35
CA GLN A 37 13.40 -8.78 3.94
C GLN A 37 12.98 -7.48 3.25
N ASP A 38 12.88 -7.48 1.93
CA ASP A 38 12.48 -6.29 1.16
C ASP A 38 11.00 -5.95 1.39
N GLU A 39 10.10 -6.95 1.40
CA GLU A 39 8.69 -6.73 1.76
C GLU A 39 8.52 -6.24 3.22
N TYR A 40 9.38 -6.70 4.15
CA TYR A 40 9.42 -6.18 5.52
C TYR A 40 9.89 -4.72 5.56
N LEU A 41 10.93 -4.36 4.78
CA LEU A 41 11.45 -3.00 4.69
C LEU A 41 10.39 -2.04 4.14
N ALA A 42 9.81 -2.35 2.97
CA ALA A 42 8.77 -1.54 2.34
C ALA A 42 7.61 -1.28 3.32
N ARG A 43 7.10 -2.33 3.97
CA ARG A 43 6.03 -2.21 4.98
C ARG A 43 6.42 -1.29 6.15
N ALA A 44 7.62 -1.47 6.70
CA ALA A 44 8.09 -0.71 7.86
C ALA A 44 8.36 0.77 7.51
N GLU A 45 8.84 1.05 6.30
CA GLU A 45 8.96 2.42 5.79
C GLU A 45 7.59 3.06 5.63
N TYR A 46 6.61 2.38 5.03
CA TYR A 46 5.27 2.94 4.81
C TYR A 46 4.50 3.18 6.12
N GLU A 47 4.66 2.34 7.15
CA GLU A 47 4.13 2.60 8.50
C GLU A 47 4.75 3.88 9.09
N ALA A 48 6.07 4.02 9.06
CA ALA A 48 6.80 5.17 9.60
C ALA A 48 6.48 6.49 8.84
N ILE A 49 6.35 6.42 7.51
CA ILE A 49 5.93 7.52 6.64
C ILE A 49 4.52 8.01 6.98
N MET A 50 3.60 7.08 7.27
CA MET A 50 2.23 7.41 7.66
C MET A 50 2.16 8.08 9.04
N GLU A 51 3.02 7.69 9.99
CA GLU A 51 3.12 8.35 11.30
C GLU A 51 3.70 9.77 11.22
N GLU A 52 4.87 9.97 10.59
CA GLU A 52 5.56 11.27 10.59
C GLU A 52 4.77 12.36 9.82
N PHE A 53 4.18 12.03 8.67
CA PHE A 53 3.57 13.03 7.78
C PHE A 53 2.05 13.22 7.96
N ASP A 54 1.37 12.51 8.87
CA ASP A 54 -0.10 12.49 9.03
C ASP A 54 -0.82 12.21 7.69
N VAL A 55 -0.34 11.17 6.99
CA VAL A 55 -0.83 10.73 5.66
C VAL A 55 -1.45 9.34 5.72
N THR A 56 -2.31 9.03 4.75
CA THR A 56 -2.96 7.70 4.65
C THR A 56 -2.88 7.16 3.23
N ARG A 57 -3.59 7.77 2.27
CA ARG A 57 -3.50 7.37 0.85
C ARG A 57 -2.39 8.14 0.12
N PRO A 58 -1.57 7.48 -0.72
CA PRO A 58 -1.72 6.10 -1.19
C PRO A 58 -1.17 5.02 -0.24
N PHE A 59 -0.25 5.37 0.65
CA PHE A 59 0.56 4.44 1.46
C PHE A 59 -0.22 3.29 2.13
N SER A 60 -1.41 3.53 2.66
CA SER A 60 -2.26 2.49 3.27
C SER A 60 -2.62 1.34 2.32
N ASN A 61 -2.86 1.63 1.04
CA ASN A 61 -3.16 0.60 0.03
C ASN A 61 -1.90 -0.22 -0.33
N ILE A 62 -0.71 0.39 -0.19
CA ILE A 62 0.58 -0.21 -0.54
C ILE A 62 1.04 -1.10 0.63
N MET A 63 0.94 -0.61 1.87
CA MET A 63 1.11 -1.40 3.10
C MET A 63 0.18 -2.64 3.14
N GLU A 64 -1.08 -2.50 2.71
CA GLU A 64 -2.01 -3.64 2.54
C GLU A 64 -1.58 -4.63 1.44
N ALA A 65 -0.75 -4.22 0.47
CA ALA A 65 -0.15 -5.10 -0.54
C ALA A 65 1.09 -5.82 0.01
N GLU A 66 1.97 -5.16 0.75
CA GLU A 66 3.18 -5.81 1.30
C GLU A 66 2.82 -6.92 2.30
N GLU A 67 1.76 -6.75 3.10
CA GLU A 67 1.22 -7.85 3.93
C GLU A 67 0.78 -9.07 3.10
N GLN A 68 0.30 -8.86 1.87
CA GLN A 68 -0.06 -9.92 0.93
C GLN A 68 1.18 -10.54 0.26
N HIS A 69 2.22 -9.75 -0.04
CA HIS A 69 3.50 -10.24 -0.57
C HIS A 69 4.23 -11.13 0.44
N ILE A 70 4.37 -10.66 1.69
CA ILE A 70 4.84 -11.46 2.84
C ILE A 70 4.03 -12.77 2.93
N SER A 71 2.70 -12.67 2.89
CA SER A 71 1.81 -13.84 2.95
C SER A 71 1.94 -14.81 1.77
N ALA A 72 2.40 -14.35 0.61
CA ALA A 72 2.66 -15.17 -0.58
C ALA A 72 4.03 -15.86 -0.53
N LEU A 73 5.01 -15.28 0.17
CA LEU A 73 6.35 -15.85 0.35
C LEU A 73 6.39 -16.95 1.44
N LEU A 74 5.65 -16.79 2.54
CA LEU A 74 5.66 -17.74 3.68
C LEU A 74 5.42 -19.23 3.29
N PRO A 75 4.51 -19.60 2.37
CA PRO A 75 4.34 -20.99 1.93
C PRO A 75 5.58 -21.58 1.21
N LEU A 76 6.42 -20.75 0.59
CA LEU A 76 7.66 -21.20 -0.04
C LEU A 76 8.69 -21.58 1.02
N PHE A 77 8.86 -20.77 2.07
CA PHE A 77 9.70 -21.09 3.23
C PHE A 77 9.33 -22.46 3.85
N GLU A 78 8.03 -22.69 4.11
CA GLU A 78 7.55 -23.99 4.61
C GLU A 78 7.88 -25.14 3.63
N LYS A 79 7.56 -24.97 2.34
CA LYS A 79 7.76 -26.00 1.31
C LYS A 79 9.24 -26.40 1.14
N TYR A 80 10.15 -25.44 1.17
CA TYR A 80 11.59 -25.67 1.01
C TYR A 80 12.31 -26.00 2.32
N GLY A 81 11.61 -25.97 3.46
CA GLY A 81 12.18 -26.27 4.78
C GLY A 81 13.17 -25.21 5.27
N ILE A 82 13.02 -23.97 4.79
CA ILE A 82 13.88 -22.83 5.12
C ILE A 82 13.24 -22.08 6.29
N PRO A 83 13.99 -21.73 7.35
CA PRO A 83 13.45 -20.91 8.43
C PRO A 83 13.21 -19.49 7.91
N VAL A 84 12.03 -18.94 8.19
CA VAL A 84 11.73 -17.52 7.92
C VAL A 84 12.68 -16.67 8.77
N PRO A 85 13.33 -15.63 8.23
CA PRO A 85 14.14 -14.70 9.01
C PRO A 85 13.29 -13.92 10.03
N GLU A 86 13.93 -13.38 11.06
CA GLU A 86 13.28 -12.45 11.99
C GLU A 86 13.09 -11.09 11.31
N ASP A 87 11.94 -10.45 11.54
CA ASP A 87 11.69 -9.10 11.01
C ASP A 87 12.50 -8.08 11.80
N THR A 88 13.59 -7.63 11.19
CA THR A 88 14.49 -6.58 11.69
C THR A 88 14.38 -5.29 10.87
N ALA A 89 13.36 -5.13 10.01
CA ALA A 89 13.28 -4.01 9.06
C ALA A 89 13.33 -2.63 9.74
N ALA A 90 12.77 -2.52 10.95
CA ALA A 90 12.83 -1.31 11.77
C ALA A 90 14.26 -0.85 12.16
N GLU A 91 15.29 -1.69 11.98
CA GLU A 91 16.71 -1.28 12.12
C GLU A 91 17.28 -0.63 10.85
N HIS A 92 16.56 -0.72 9.72
CA HIS A 92 16.97 -0.26 8.39
C HIS A 92 16.15 0.92 7.85
N VAL A 93 14.92 1.14 8.33
CA VAL A 93 14.03 2.26 7.91
C VAL A 93 14.69 3.64 8.04
N VAL A 94 14.61 4.45 6.98
CA VAL A 94 15.06 5.86 6.98
C VAL A 94 13.92 6.80 6.59
N ILE A 95 13.37 7.53 7.57
CA ILE A 95 12.37 8.57 7.31
C ILE A 95 13.08 9.86 6.79
N PRO A 96 12.74 10.39 5.60
CA PRO A 96 13.33 11.61 5.08
C PRO A 96 12.69 12.88 5.69
N GLU A 97 13.31 14.06 5.49
CA GLU A 97 12.79 15.34 6.02
C GLU A 97 11.49 15.81 5.33
N THR A 98 11.19 15.33 4.11
CA THR A 98 10.01 15.76 3.36
C THR A 98 9.23 14.63 2.69
N LEU A 99 7.93 14.86 2.57
CA LEU A 99 7.04 14.02 1.76
C LEU A 99 7.46 13.99 0.28
N LYS A 100 8.24 14.96 -0.24
CA LYS A 100 8.76 14.86 -1.61
C LYS A 100 9.82 13.77 -1.70
N GLU A 101 10.85 13.85 -0.85
CA GLU A 101 11.93 12.86 -0.78
C GLU A 101 11.37 11.46 -0.48
N THR A 102 10.27 11.36 0.27
CA THR A 102 9.53 10.11 0.49
C THR A 102 9.06 9.46 -0.83
N PHE A 103 8.50 10.25 -1.75
CA PHE A 103 8.10 9.75 -3.07
C PHE A 103 9.29 9.47 -4.00
N GLU A 104 10.44 10.13 -3.78
CA GLU A 104 11.68 9.88 -4.54
C GLU A 104 12.40 8.61 -4.06
N ILE A 105 12.40 8.34 -2.75
CA ILE A 105 12.89 7.08 -2.16
C ILE A 105 12.00 5.92 -2.57
N GLY A 106 10.67 6.04 -2.47
CA GLY A 106 9.73 5.00 -2.92
C GLY A 106 9.87 4.66 -4.42
N VAL A 107 10.16 5.64 -5.28
CA VAL A 107 10.49 5.36 -6.70
C VAL A 107 11.76 4.51 -6.82
N GLN A 108 12.78 4.75 -6.00
CA GLN A 108 14.03 4.00 -6.05
C GLN A 108 13.87 2.58 -5.47
N ALA A 109 13.23 2.44 -4.31
CA ALA A 109 12.98 1.15 -3.67
C ALA A 109 12.21 0.18 -4.60
N GLU A 110 11.17 0.67 -5.27
CA GLU A 110 10.40 -0.16 -6.23
C GLU A 110 11.22 -0.52 -7.49
N ILE A 111 12.13 0.35 -7.95
CA ILE A 111 13.07 0.03 -9.03
C ILE A 111 14.02 -1.11 -8.62
N ASP A 112 14.54 -1.06 -7.39
CA ASP A 112 15.51 -2.03 -6.88
C ASP A 112 14.84 -3.37 -6.55
N ASN A 113 13.60 -3.36 -6.02
CA ASN A 113 12.76 -4.54 -5.84
C ASN A 113 12.43 -5.22 -7.20
N ILE A 114 12.07 -4.45 -8.23
CA ILE A 114 11.89 -4.97 -9.59
C ILE A 114 13.17 -5.62 -10.09
N ALA A 115 14.33 -4.96 -9.93
CA ALA A 115 15.62 -5.47 -10.37
C ALA A 115 16.03 -6.76 -9.63
N MET A 116 15.76 -6.84 -8.32
CA MET A 116 15.93 -8.05 -7.51
C MET A 116 15.11 -9.22 -8.09
N TYR A 117 13.81 -9.05 -8.29
CA TYR A 117 12.99 -10.13 -8.82
C TYR A 117 13.30 -10.48 -10.28
N GLU A 118 13.67 -9.52 -11.13
CA GLU A 118 14.19 -9.83 -12.47
C GLU A 118 15.48 -10.67 -12.40
N LYS A 119 16.41 -10.33 -11.50
CA LYS A 119 17.64 -11.12 -11.25
C LYS A 119 17.31 -12.53 -10.77
N PHE A 120 16.34 -12.71 -9.88
CA PHE A 120 15.91 -14.02 -9.39
C PHE A 120 15.27 -14.87 -10.51
N LEU A 121 14.43 -14.25 -11.34
CA LEU A 121 13.77 -14.91 -12.48
C LEU A 121 14.72 -15.33 -13.61
N THR A 122 16.00 -14.92 -13.57
CA THR A 122 17.05 -15.43 -14.49
C THR A 122 17.77 -16.68 -14.00
N GLN A 123 17.59 -17.11 -12.74
CA GLN A 123 18.36 -18.23 -12.19
C GLN A 123 17.95 -19.57 -12.84
N PRO A 124 18.92 -20.38 -13.33
CA PRO A 124 18.64 -21.53 -14.20
C PRO A 124 17.93 -22.70 -13.49
N ASP A 125 18.11 -22.80 -12.18
CA ASP A 125 17.53 -23.86 -11.33
C ASP A 125 16.37 -23.33 -10.45
N LEU A 126 15.79 -22.16 -10.78
CA LEU A 126 14.65 -21.60 -10.05
C LEU A 126 13.41 -22.50 -10.18
N PRO A 127 12.78 -22.92 -9.05
CA PRO A 127 11.54 -23.70 -9.09
C PRO A 127 10.35 -22.93 -9.68
N GLU A 128 9.49 -23.64 -10.40
CA GLU A 128 8.31 -23.08 -11.10
C GLU A 128 7.41 -22.24 -10.20
N ASP A 129 7.17 -22.66 -8.95
CA ASP A 129 6.31 -21.94 -8.00
C ASP A 129 7.00 -20.73 -7.35
N MET A 130 8.31 -20.77 -7.12
CA MET A 130 9.08 -19.56 -6.77
C MET A 130 9.02 -18.56 -7.94
N GLY A 131 9.19 -19.02 -9.17
CA GLY A 131 9.04 -18.20 -10.37
C GLY A 131 7.66 -17.58 -10.55
N ILE A 132 6.59 -18.30 -10.18
CA ILE A 132 5.21 -17.77 -10.19
C ILE A 132 5.04 -16.65 -9.15
N VAL A 133 5.51 -16.84 -7.92
CA VAL A 133 5.40 -15.83 -6.85
C VAL A 133 6.27 -14.61 -7.18
N PHE A 134 7.55 -14.80 -7.52
CA PHE A 134 8.46 -13.71 -7.88
C PHE A 134 7.99 -12.93 -9.12
N THR A 135 7.33 -13.59 -10.09
CA THR A 135 6.66 -12.90 -11.20
C THR A 135 5.53 -12.00 -10.72
N ALA A 136 4.68 -12.49 -9.81
CA ALA A 136 3.53 -11.75 -9.31
C ALA A 136 3.92 -10.55 -8.43
N LEU A 137 4.95 -10.70 -7.58
CA LEU A 137 5.44 -9.61 -6.73
C LEU A 137 6.11 -8.53 -7.59
N ARG A 138 7.02 -8.89 -8.50
CA ARG A 138 7.60 -7.95 -9.49
C ARG A 138 6.55 -7.18 -10.30
N ASP A 139 5.46 -7.84 -10.69
CA ASP A 139 4.35 -7.18 -11.41
C ASP A 139 3.58 -6.19 -10.50
N ALA A 140 3.49 -6.45 -9.19
CA ALA A 140 2.93 -5.52 -8.22
C ALA A 140 3.85 -4.31 -7.96
N SER A 141 5.16 -4.53 -7.86
CA SER A 141 6.17 -3.45 -7.71
C SER A 141 6.15 -2.49 -8.90
N VAL A 142 5.93 -3.00 -10.13
CA VAL A 142 5.68 -2.15 -11.33
C VAL A 142 4.43 -1.27 -11.17
N HIS A 143 3.39 -1.74 -10.47
CA HIS A 143 2.21 -0.93 -10.15
C HIS A 143 2.48 0.09 -9.04
N HIS A 144 3.24 -0.27 -8.01
CA HIS A 144 3.66 0.60 -6.92
C HIS A 144 4.57 1.73 -7.40
N LEU A 145 5.64 1.43 -8.16
CA LEU A 145 6.51 2.40 -8.82
C LEU A 145 5.70 3.48 -9.54
N ALA A 146 4.76 3.06 -10.39
CA ALA A 146 3.90 3.99 -11.12
C ALA A 146 2.97 4.80 -10.18
N ALA A 147 2.60 4.29 -8.99
CA ALA A 147 1.88 5.05 -7.98
C ALA A 147 2.74 6.11 -7.30
N PHE A 148 4.03 5.82 -7.05
CA PHE A 148 5.00 6.79 -6.52
C PHE A 148 5.35 7.87 -7.54
N GLU A 149 5.61 7.53 -8.80
CA GLU A 149 5.80 8.49 -9.90
C GLU A 149 4.62 9.48 -10.00
N ARG A 150 3.39 8.95 -10.04
CA ARG A 150 2.16 9.77 -10.02
C ARG A 150 2.04 10.59 -8.73
N GLY A 151 2.61 10.15 -7.62
CA GLY A 151 2.67 10.88 -6.35
C GLY A 151 3.60 12.09 -6.42
N LEU A 152 4.81 11.87 -6.93
CA LEU A 152 5.82 12.89 -7.16
C LEU A 152 5.33 13.98 -8.13
N GLU A 153 4.70 13.60 -9.26
CA GLU A 153 4.09 14.54 -10.20
C GLU A 153 3.01 15.42 -9.53
N ARG A 154 2.19 14.84 -8.63
CA ARG A 154 1.16 15.58 -7.87
C ARG A 154 1.76 16.51 -6.81
N ILE A 155 2.99 16.28 -6.35
CA ILE A 155 3.70 17.17 -5.43
C ILE A 155 4.31 18.34 -6.22
N ASP A 156 5.06 18.07 -7.28
CA ASP A 156 5.69 19.13 -8.09
C ASP A 156 4.67 20.00 -8.84
N SER A 157 3.50 19.44 -9.19
CA SER A 157 2.39 20.19 -9.80
C SER A 157 1.62 21.09 -8.82
N ARG A 158 1.87 21.03 -7.51
CA ARG A 158 1.21 21.89 -6.52
C ARG A 158 1.91 23.24 -6.43
N PRO A 159 1.27 24.37 -6.81
CA PRO A 159 1.85 25.69 -6.59
C PRO A 159 2.05 25.91 -5.09
N ALA A 160 3.27 26.29 -4.70
CA ALA A 160 3.70 26.38 -3.30
C ALA A 160 2.70 27.15 -2.41
N ARG A 161 1.94 26.41 -1.59
CA ARG A 161 0.86 26.97 -0.78
C ARG A 161 1.45 27.62 0.46
N GLY A 162 1.88 28.88 0.30
CA GLY A 162 2.78 29.62 1.20
C GLY A 162 2.63 29.32 2.69
N GLY A 163 3.73 28.82 3.28
CA GLY A 163 3.87 28.54 4.71
C GLY A 163 3.88 29.81 5.56
N ALA A 164 2.70 30.44 5.72
CA ALA A 164 2.52 31.65 6.50
C ALA A 164 1.12 31.70 7.14
N ARG A 165 0.82 30.79 8.07
CA ARG A 165 -0.31 30.96 9.00
C ARG A 165 0.02 32.04 10.03
N ALA A 166 -0.11 33.30 9.62
CA ALA A 166 0.07 34.46 10.48
C ALA A 166 -0.93 34.42 11.65
N VAL A 167 -0.43 34.57 12.88
CA VAL A 167 -1.26 34.74 14.07
C VAL A 167 -1.87 36.14 14.04
N GLY A 168 -3.13 36.24 13.60
CA GLY A 168 -3.86 37.50 13.42
C GLY A 168 -5.16 37.54 14.23
N ASN A 169 -5.07 37.98 15.48
CA ASN A 169 -6.25 38.12 16.35
C ASN A 169 -6.92 39.49 16.12
N GLY A 170 -8.16 39.53 15.64
CA GLY A 170 -8.90 40.77 15.32
C GLY A 170 -10.42 40.57 15.25
N PRO A 171 -11.25 41.53 15.70
CA PRO A 171 -12.65 41.27 16.07
C PRO A 171 -13.69 41.51 14.96
N ALA A 172 -14.91 41.00 15.20
CA ALA A 172 -16.04 41.04 14.27
C ALA A 172 -16.98 42.26 14.44
N SER A 173 -17.59 42.70 13.33
CA SER A 173 -18.82 43.52 13.22
C SER A 173 -19.25 43.57 11.73
N GLY A 174 -20.53 43.56 11.33
CA GLY A 174 -21.79 43.54 12.07
C GLY A 174 -23.03 43.40 11.15
N ASN A 175 -24.23 43.63 11.72
CA ASN A 175 -25.60 43.47 11.13
C ASN A 175 -25.84 44.22 9.78
N GLY A 176 -26.90 43.94 8.98
CA GLY A 176 -28.23 43.42 9.35
C GLY A 176 -29.19 43.03 8.18
N PRO A 177 -30.54 43.05 8.37
CA PRO A 177 -31.49 42.15 7.66
C PRO A 177 -32.60 42.81 6.81
N ALA A 178 -33.42 42.00 6.08
CA ALA A 178 -34.91 41.91 6.19
C ALA A 178 -35.66 41.37 4.93
N VAL A 179 -36.79 40.65 5.16
CA VAL A 179 -38.00 40.37 4.29
C VAL A 179 -37.86 39.91 2.81
N GLY A 180 -38.76 39.13 2.18
CA GLY A 180 -39.97 38.40 2.64
C GLY A 180 -41.28 38.80 1.93
N ASN A 181 -41.95 37.87 1.20
CA ASN A 181 -43.43 37.78 0.97
C ASN A 181 -43.86 36.69 -0.06
N GLY A 182 -45.03 36.07 0.16
CA GLY A 182 -45.86 35.34 -0.84
C GLY A 182 -47.10 36.17 -1.26
N PRO A 183 -48.25 35.64 -1.78
CA PRO A 183 -48.85 34.32 -1.48
C PRO A 183 -49.69 33.59 -2.59
N ALA A 184 -50.24 32.40 -2.24
CA ALA A 184 -51.55 31.74 -2.60
C ALA A 184 -52.13 31.75 -4.04
N SER A 185 -52.41 30.58 -4.68
CA SER A 185 -53.65 29.72 -4.67
C SER A 185 -54.77 30.17 -5.63
N VAL A 186 -55.66 29.37 -6.25
CA VAL A 186 -56.23 27.98 -6.08
C VAL A 186 -56.19 27.20 -7.44
N ASP A 187 -56.89 26.10 -7.84
CA ASP A 187 -57.98 25.22 -7.33
C ASP A 187 -57.97 23.80 -8.03
N GLY A 188 -59.04 22.98 -7.95
CA GLY A 188 -59.24 21.65 -8.60
C GLY A 188 -60.52 21.55 -9.48
N PRO A 189 -61.26 20.40 -9.60
CA PRO A 189 -61.10 19.09 -8.92
C PRO A 189 -61.37 17.78 -9.78
N ALA A 190 -61.19 16.59 -9.14
CA ALA A 190 -61.68 15.21 -9.49
C ALA A 190 -61.16 14.52 -10.79
N GLY A 191 -61.05 13.18 -10.93
CA GLY A 191 -61.31 11.99 -10.07
C GLY A 191 -62.26 10.95 -10.73
N PRO A 192 -62.35 9.64 -10.36
CA PRO A 192 -61.49 8.77 -9.52
C PRO A 192 -61.20 7.33 -10.11
N GLY A 193 -60.45 6.44 -9.43
CA GLY A 193 -60.50 4.98 -9.74
C GLY A 193 -59.45 4.00 -9.13
N LYS A 194 -59.80 3.29 -8.04
CA LYS A 194 -59.39 1.93 -7.52
C LYS A 194 -57.93 1.42 -7.75
N ALA A 195 -57.12 0.98 -6.76
CA ALA A 195 -57.28 -0.07 -5.72
C ALA A 195 -57.46 -1.50 -6.31
N VAL A 196 -56.82 -2.63 -5.92
CA VAL A 196 -56.15 -3.18 -4.69
C VAL A 196 -55.05 -4.21 -5.15
N GLY A 197 -53.96 -4.65 -4.47
CA GLY A 197 -53.43 -4.47 -3.10
C GLY A 197 -52.14 -5.31 -2.80
N ARG A 198 -52.07 -5.99 -1.64
CA ARG A 198 -51.01 -6.91 -1.08
C ARG A 198 -51.71 -8.17 -0.47
N PRO A 199 -51.09 -9.27 0.07
CA PRO A 199 -49.76 -9.37 0.71
C PRO A 199 -48.96 -10.72 0.75
N THR A 200 -47.77 -10.67 1.41
CA THR A 200 -47.09 -11.69 2.29
C THR A 200 -46.42 -12.99 1.80
N GLU A 201 -45.54 -13.50 2.69
CA GLU A 201 -44.90 -14.84 2.78
C GLU A 201 -43.71 -15.16 1.83
N ALA A 202 -42.69 -15.96 2.21
CA ALA A 202 -42.18 -16.39 3.53
C ALA A 202 -40.73 -16.95 3.39
N ALA A 203 -40.09 -17.38 4.49
CA ALA A 203 -38.69 -17.82 4.56
C ALA A 203 -38.37 -19.13 3.79
N GLY A 204 -37.10 -19.30 3.40
CA GLY A 204 -36.61 -20.48 2.66
C GLY A 204 -35.13 -20.80 2.88
N ASN A 205 -34.77 -21.30 4.06
CA ASN A 205 -33.43 -21.87 4.31
C ASN A 205 -33.23 -23.18 3.51
N ARG A 206 -32.07 -23.36 2.88
CA ARG A 206 -31.54 -24.71 2.56
C ARG A 206 -30.02 -24.70 2.43
N ASN A 207 -29.36 -25.50 3.26
CA ASN A 207 -27.95 -25.83 3.13
C ASN A 207 -27.67 -26.55 1.80
N ASN A 208 -26.47 -26.40 1.25
CA ASN A 208 -25.86 -27.47 0.45
C ASN A 208 -24.37 -27.60 0.79
N LEU A 209 -23.88 -28.84 0.87
CA LEU A 209 -22.48 -29.16 1.10
C LEU A 209 -21.86 -29.63 -0.23
N GLY A 210 -20.66 -29.14 -0.54
CA GLY A 210 -19.91 -29.54 -1.73
C GLY A 210 -18.48 -29.03 -1.66
N GLY A 211 -17.55 -29.89 -1.24
CA GLY A 211 -16.12 -29.54 -1.16
C GLY A 211 -15.47 -29.49 -2.54
N GLY A 212 -14.39 -28.69 -2.67
CA GLY A 212 -13.80 -28.42 -3.98
C GLY A 212 -12.44 -27.75 -4.01
N GLY A 213 -11.57 -28.02 -3.02
CA GLY A 213 -10.14 -27.68 -3.03
C GLY A 213 -9.81 -26.19 -2.85
N ASP A 214 -9.02 -25.89 -1.81
CA ASP A 214 -8.44 -24.57 -1.61
C ASP A 214 -7.42 -24.27 -2.71
N ARG A 215 -7.88 -23.62 -3.78
CA ARG A 215 -7.02 -22.80 -4.61
C ARG A 215 -6.90 -21.45 -3.92
N VAL A 216 -5.70 -21.13 -3.43
CA VAL A 216 -5.36 -19.74 -3.13
C VAL A 216 -5.53 -18.97 -4.43
N ARG A 217 -6.62 -18.19 -4.51
CA ARG A 217 -6.71 -17.13 -5.50
C ARG A 217 -5.81 -16.01 -4.99
N LEU A 218 -4.60 -15.94 -5.54
CA LEU A 218 -3.99 -14.65 -5.80
C LEU A 218 -5.06 -13.88 -6.61
N GLN A 219 -5.63 -12.84 -6.00
CA GLN A 219 -6.69 -12.06 -6.64
C GLN A 219 -6.01 -11.04 -7.54
N ASP A 220 -6.41 -11.08 -8.81
CA ASP A 220 -6.05 -10.18 -9.91
C ASP A 220 -5.51 -8.83 -9.41
N GLY A 221 -4.19 -8.58 -9.57
CA GLY A 221 -3.38 -7.59 -8.85
C GLY A 221 -3.65 -6.10 -9.12
N ASN A 222 -4.91 -5.68 -9.04
CA ASN A 222 -5.35 -4.30 -9.20
C ASN A 222 -5.41 -3.60 -7.82
N CYS A 223 -4.26 -3.45 -7.16
CA CYS A 223 -4.14 -2.90 -5.80
C CYS A 223 -4.29 -1.36 -5.71
N LEU A 224 -4.79 -0.68 -6.76
CA LEU A 224 -4.73 0.78 -6.92
C LEU A 224 -6.03 1.42 -7.47
N ASP A 225 -7.10 1.41 -6.66
CA ASP A 225 -8.31 2.26 -6.79
C ASP A 225 -8.71 2.91 -5.42
#